data_AF-A0A0R2CWN6-F1
#
_entry.id   AF-A0A0R2CWN6-F1
#
_cell.length_a   1.000
_cell.length_b   1.000
_cell.length_c   1.000
_cell.angle_alpha   90.00
_cell.angle_beta   90.00
_cell.angle_gamma   90.00
#
_symmetry.space_group_name_H-M   'P 1'
#
loop_
_entity.id
_entity.type
_entity.pdbx_description
1 polymer ?
#
loop_
_entity_poly.entity_id
_entity_poly.type
_entity_poly.pdbx_seq_one_letter_code
_entity_poly.pdbx_strand_id
1 'polypeptide(L)'
;MKNRILIWEELDELISDNSLKNAERELFINARNNLNKGKNEQFVAAHLKSQLSFLSFKTPLSAKAVSFFTELSQVYLGYGRRDNISF
;
A
#
# COMPACT_ATOMS: atom_id res chain seq x y z
N MET A 1 9.98 10.74 -8.44
CA MET A 1 9.38 9.41 -8.66
C MET A 1 9.91 8.49 -7.57
N LYS A 2 9.03 7.95 -6.71
CA LYS A 2 9.43 6.94 -5.70
C LYS A 2 9.55 5.57 -6.37
N ASN A 3 10.60 4.84 -6.03
CA ASN A 3 10.86 3.49 -6.53
C ASN A 3 10.09 2.45 -5.70
N ARG A 4 9.84 1.27 -6.28
CA ARG A 4 9.18 0.12 -5.62
C ARG A 4 9.76 -0.23 -4.26
N ILE A 5 11.08 -0.09 -4.10
CA ILE A 5 11.79 -0.36 -2.85
C ILE A 5 11.42 0.66 -1.76
N LEU A 6 11.34 1.94 -2.13
CA LEU A 6 11.03 3.03 -1.20
C LEU A 6 9.60 2.91 -0.63
N ILE A 7 8.64 2.34 -1.37
CA ILE A 7 7.30 2.10 -0.82
C ILE A 7 7.36 1.10 0.34
N TRP A 8 8.21 0.08 0.26
CA TRP A 8 8.26 -0.96 1.29
C TRP A 8 9.07 -0.54 2.50
N GLU A 9 10.00 0.39 2.32
CA GLU A 9 10.67 1.08 3.44
C GLU A 9 9.69 2.00 4.17
N GLU A 10 8.89 2.79 3.44
CA GLU A 10 7.85 3.63 4.04
C GLU A 10 6.80 2.79 4.78
N LEU A 11 6.47 1.60 4.27
CA LEU A 11 5.60 0.65 4.98
C LEU A 11 6.18 0.28 6.36
N ASP A 12 7.49 0.01 6.46
CA ASP A 12 8.14 -0.33 7.74
C ASP A 12 8.16 0.86 8.70
N GLU A 13 8.36 2.08 8.19
CA GLU A 13 8.26 3.30 8.98
C GLU A 13 6.84 3.48 9.54
N LEU A 14 5.82 3.25 8.71
CA LEU A 14 4.41 3.29 9.12
C LEU A 14 4.07 2.19 10.15
N ILE A 15 4.60 0.97 9.99
CA ILE A 15 4.41 -0.09 11.00
C ILE A 15 5.02 0.30 12.36
N SER A 16 6.11 1.06 12.33
CA SER A 16 6.82 1.53 13.52
C SER A 16 6.19 2.78 14.14
N ASP A 17 5.33 3.47 13.38
CA ASP A 17 4.66 4.69 13.83
C ASP A 17 3.45 4.37 14.72
N ASN A 18 3.55 4.73 15.99
CA ASN A 18 2.49 4.55 16.99
C ASN A 18 1.29 5.50 16.80
N SER A 19 1.36 6.45 15.86
CA SER A 19 0.26 7.35 15.50
C SER A 19 -0.80 6.67 14.61
N LEU A 20 -0.51 5.49 14.04
CA LEU A 20 -1.45 4.77 13.19
C LEU A 20 -2.49 4.00 14.00
N LYS A 21 -3.70 3.91 13.45
CA LYS A 21 -4.74 3.08 14.07
C LYS A 21 -4.33 1.61 14.00
N ASN A 22 -4.66 0.86 15.05
CA ASN A 22 -4.36 -0.57 15.13
C ASN A 22 -4.80 -1.35 13.88
N ALA A 23 -5.99 -1.04 13.33
CA ALA A 23 -6.50 -1.68 12.13
C ALA A 23 -5.62 -1.43 10.88
N GLU A 24 -5.10 -0.21 10.70
CA GLU A 24 -4.22 0.12 9.57
C GLU A 24 -2.87 -0.57 9.75
N ARG A 25 -2.34 -0.55 10.98
CA ARG A 25 -1.09 -1.19 11.34
C ARG A 25 -1.12 -2.70 11.10
N GLU A 26 -2.21 -3.38 11.45
CA GLU A 26 -2.39 -4.80 11.18
C GLU A 26 -2.37 -5.12 9.68
N LEU A 27 -2.97 -4.26 8.83
CA LEU A 27 -2.91 -4.42 7.37
C LEU A 27 -1.48 -4.28 6.85
N PHE A 28 -0.73 -3.30 7.35
CA PHE A 28 0.67 -3.08 6.96
C PHE A 28 1.57 -4.23 7.39
N ILE A 29 1.44 -4.72 8.63
CA ILE A 29 2.19 -5.89 9.12
C ILE A 29 1.88 -7.12 8.27
N ASN A 30 0.62 -7.34 7.91
CA ASN A 30 0.24 -8.46 7.04
C ASN A 30 0.87 -8.33 5.64
N ALA A 31 0.90 -7.14 5.06
CA ALA A 31 1.59 -6.92 3.78
C ALA A 31 3.08 -7.24 3.88
N ARG A 32 3.77 -6.72 4.90
CA ARG A 32 5.19 -6.98 5.13
C ARG A 32 5.49 -8.47 5.33
N ASN A 33 4.66 -9.16 6.10
CA ASN A 33 4.76 -10.62 6.26
C ASN A 33 4.58 -11.39 4.95
N ASN A 34 3.70 -10.93 4.06
CA ASN A 34 3.54 -11.56 2.75
C ASN A 34 4.79 -11.37 1.88
N LEU A 35 5.44 -10.20 1.92
CA LEU A 35 6.71 -9.96 1.23
C LEU A 35 7.84 -10.83 1.79
N ASN A 36 7.96 -10.92 3.11
CA ASN A 36 8.95 -11.77 3.78
C ASN A 36 8.76 -13.26 3.44
N LYS A 37 7.52 -13.68 3.15
CA LYS A 37 7.21 -15.03 2.65
C LYS A 37 7.59 -15.24 1.17
N GLY A 38 8.20 -14.26 0.51
CA GLY A 38 8.55 -14.31 -0.90
C GLY A 38 7.36 -14.16 -1.85
N LYS A 39 6.22 -13.64 -1.38
CA LYS A 39 5.09 -13.38 -2.28
C LYS A 39 5.40 -12.22 -3.21
N ASN A 40 4.80 -12.27 -4.40
CA ASN A 40 4.97 -11.24 -5.41
C ASN A 40 4.51 -9.86 -4.90
N GLU A 41 5.39 -8.87 -4.99
CA GLU A 41 5.14 -7.50 -4.54
C GLU A 41 3.86 -6.90 -5.15
N GLN A 42 3.57 -7.20 -6.42
CA GLN A 42 2.35 -6.73 -7.11
C GLN A 42 1.09 -7.33 -6.50
N PHE A 43 1.13 -8.61 -6.14
CA PHE A 43 0.02 -9.29 -5.47
C PHE A 43 -0.20 -8.70 -4.06
N VAL A 44 0.89 -8.48 -3.32
CA VAL A 44 0.81 -7.86 -1.99
C VAL A 44 0.25 -6.45 -2.07
N ALA A 45 0.71 -5.64 -3.03
CA ALA A 45 0.22 -4.28 -3.24
C ALA A 45 -1.27 -4.25 -3.62
N ALA A 46 -1.71 -5.11 -4.54
CA ALA A 46 -3.13 -5.21 -4.92
C ALA A 46 -4.01 -5.68 -3.74
N HIS A 47 -3.54 -6.66 -2.97
CA HIS A 47 -4.24 -7.14 -1.79
C HIS A 47 -4.33 -6.06 -0.70
N LEU A 48 -3.23 -5.38 -0.40
CA LEU A 48 -3.18 -4.28 0.56
C LEU A 48 -4.10 -3.13 0.14
N LYS A 49 -4.12 -2.78 -1.15
CA LYS A 49 -5.05 -1.80 -1.70
C LYS A 49 -6.51 -2.19 -1.45
N SER A 50 -6.87 -3.42 -1.75
CA SER A 50 -8.24 -3.91 -1.52
C SER A 50 -8.64 -3.80 -0.05
N GLN A 51 -7.74 -4.20 0.86
CA GLN A 51 -7.97 -4.16 2.30
C GLN A 51 -8.10 -2.72 2.82
N LEU A 52 -7.23 -1.80 2.38
CA LEU A 52 -7.28 -0.39 2.75
C LEU A 52 -8.53 0.29 2.20
N SER A 53 -8.93 -0.03 0.97
CA SER A 53 -10.18 0.47 0.40
C SER A 53 -11.38 -0.01 1.22
N PHE A 54 -11.44 -1.29 1.56
CA PHE A 54 -12.49 -1.83 2.43
C PHE A 54 -12.49 -1.19 3.83
N LEU A 55 -11.30 -0.95 4.40
CA LEU A 55 -11.17 -0.26 5.68
C LEU A 55 -11.66 1.18 5.58
N SER A 56 -11.33 1.90 4.50
CA SER A 56 -11.78 3.27 4.25
C SER A 56 -13.31 3.41 4.15
N PHE A 57 -13.99 2.36 3.70
CA PHE A 57 -15.46 2.30 3.70
C PHE A 57 -16.05 2.18 5.11
N LYS A 58 -15.35 1.51 6.03
CA LYS A 58 -15.82 1.30 7.41
C LYS A 58 -15.39 2.42 8.35
N THR A 59 -14.19 2.94 8.18
CA THR A 59 -13.58 3.93 9.06
C THR A 59 -12.70 4.89 8.26
N PRO A 60 -12.65 6.18 8.62
CA PRO A 60 -11.74 7.11 7.98
C PRO A 60 -10.30 6.69 8.23
N LEU A 61 -9.57 6.46 7.13
CA LEU A 61 -8.13 6.19 7.14
C LEU A 61 -7.38 7.42 7.65
N SER A 62 -6.22 7.18 8.27
CA SER A 62 -5.31 8.24 8.68
C SER A 62 -4.69 8.90 7.45
N ALA A 63 -4.41 10.21 7.52
CA ALA A 63 -3.81 10.94 6.40
C ALA A 63 -2.53 10.28 5.87
N LYS A 64 -1.70 9.74 6.77
CA LYS A 64 -0.49 8.97 6.42
C LYS A 64 -0.81 7.71 5.60
N ALA A 65 -1.83 6.95 6.01
CA ALA A 65 -2.24 5.74 5.30
C ALA A 65 -2.85 6.05 3.92
N VAL A 66 -3.57 7.18 3.79
CA VAL A 66 -4.11 7.64 2.51
C VAL A 66 -3.00 8.06 1.56
N SER A 67 -2.00 8.82 2.04
CA SER A 67 -0.82 9.19 1.25
C SER A 67 -0.08 7.95 0.77
N PHE A 68 0.25 7.03 1.69
CA PHE A 68 0.89 5.76 1.38
C PHE A 68 0.11 4.94 0.35
N PHE A 69 -1.21 4.80 0.55
CA PHE A 69 -2.09 4.09 -0.36
C PHE A 69 -2.07 4.67 -1.77
N THR A 70 -2.07 6.00 -1.87
CA THR A 70 -2.01 6.72 -3.14
C THR A 70 -0.69 6.43 -3.84
N GLU A 71 0.42 6.52 -3.12
CA GLU A 71 1.75 6.25 -3.66
C GLU A 71 1.92 4.78 -4.08
N LEU A 72 1.46 3.83 -3.26
CA LEU A 72 1.43 2.41 -3.58
C LEU A 72 0.65 2.14 -4.87
N SER A 73 -0.53 2.76 -5.02
CA SER A 73 -1.33 2.64 -6.23
C SER A 73 -0.66 3.31 -7.43
N GLN A 74 0.09 4.39 -7.26
CA GLN A 74 0.85 4.99 -8.36
C GLN A 74 1.99 4.09 -8.81
N VAL A 75 2.75 3.52 -7.87
CA VAL A 75 3.93 2.69 -8.16
C VAL A 75 3.54 1.34 -8.78
N TYR A 76 2.47 0.69 -8.28
CA TYR A 76 2.10 -0.65 -8.71
C TYR A 76 0.97 -0.70 -9.73
N LEU A 77 0.03 0.23 -9.66
CA LEU A 77 -1.14 0.23 -10.55
C LEU A 77 -1.07 1.33 -11.60
N GLY A 78 -0.06 2.22 -11.54
CA GLY A 78 0.14 3.28 -12.50
C GLY A 78 -1.14 4.07 -12.70
N TYR A 79 -1.50 4.93 -11.75
CA TYR A 79 -2.68 5.80 -11.87
C TYR A 79 -2.61 6.51 -13.24
N GLY A 80 -3.39 5.99 -14.19
CA GLY A 80 -3.34 6.39 -15.60
C GLY A 80 -2.12 5.87 -16.37
N ARG A 81 -2.17 4.62 -16.85
CA ARG A 81 -1.88 4.40 -18.29
C ARG A 81 -2.99 5.07 -19.10
N ARG A 82 -2.95 6.40 -19.15
CA ARG A 82 -3.33 7.19 -20.33
C ARG A 82 -2.04 7.36 -21.13
N ASP A 83 -1.56 6.26 -21.71
CA ASP A 83 -0.87 6.25 -23.00
C ASP A 83 -0.54 4.80 -23.39
N ASN A 84 -0.82 4.46 -24.66
CA ASN A 84 -0.55 3.19 -25.34
C ASN A 84 -1.52 2.02 -25.11
N ILE A 85 -2.77 2.22 -25.57
CA ILE A 85 -3.35 1.22 -26.48
C ILE A 85 -2.62 1.39 -27.81
N SER A 86 -1.69 0.49 -28.09
CA SER A 86 -1.30 0.13 -29.45
C SER A 86 -1.28 -1.38 -29.49
N PHE A 87 -2.33 -1.97 -30.04
CA PHE A 87 -2.35 -3.18 -30.84
C PHE A 87 -3.66 -3.22 -31.63
#